data_AF-A0A8T5XWP7-F1
#
_entry.id   AF-A0A8T5XWP7-F1
#
_cell.length_a   1.000
_cell.length_b   1.000
_cell.length_c   1.000
_cell.angle_alpha   90.00
_cell.angle_beta   90.00
_cell.angle_gamma   90.00
#
_symmetry.space_group_name_H-M   'P 1'
#
loop_
_entity.id
_entity.type
_entity.pdbx_description
1 polymer ?
#
loop_
_entity_poly.entity_id
_entity_poly.type
_entity_poly.pdbx_seq_one_letter_code
_entity_poly.pdbx_strand_id
1 'polypeptide(L)'
;MNSIGRSKVFFKLIDTEDFEGENPEKAFRWLISNKPKRKQVSLIHGDFRTKNIMLNKENNSKVIDWGFVDIGSPYYDLAVIDYYFKDELDRSSFYRRYKNSQYDKRLIQYYDRLSWFINV
;
A
#
# COMPACT_ATOMS: atom_id res chain seq x y z
N MET A 1 -10.85 10.50 29.38
CA MET A 1 -10.83 11.68 28.47
C MET A 1 -11.14 11.21 27.05
N ASN A 2 -12.14 11.81 26.42
CA ASN A 2 -12.92 11.26 25.30
C ASN A 2 -12.13 11.02 24.00
N SER A 3 -11.79 9.77 23.68
CA SER A 3 -11.21 9.38 22.38
C SER A 3 -12.19 9.54 21.20
N ILE A 4 -13.49 9.50 21.49
CA ILE A 4 -14.58 9.56 20.50
C ILE A 4 -14.68 10.95 19.82
N GLY A 5 -14.26 12.02 20.51
CA GLY A 5 -14.30 13.38 19.97
C GLY A 5 -13.21 13.66 18.93
N ARG A 6 -11.99 13.14 19.16
CA ARG A 6 -10.86 13.34 18.24
C ARG A 6 -10.98 12.51 16.97
N SER A 7 -11.49 11.28 17.05
CA SER A 7 -11.69 10.42 15.88
C SER A 7 -12.75 10.99 14.92
N LYS A 8 -13.87 11.50 15.44
CA LYS A 8 -14.93 12.10 14.60
C LYS A 8 -14.50 13.35 13.85
N VAL A 9 -13.63 14.17 14.44
CA VAL A 9 -13.08 15.36 13.77
C VAL A 9 -12.09 14.94 12.67
N PHE A 10 -11.22 13.96 12.95
CA PHE A 10 -10.30 13.41 11.95
C PHE A 10 -11.06 12.87 10.73
N PHE A 11 -12.08 12.04 10.92
CA PHE A 11 -12.87 11.49 9.80
C PHE A 11 -13.70 12.53 9.03
N LYS A 12 -13.93 13.74 9.58
CA LYS A 12 -14.57 14.84 8.85
C LYS A 12 -13.59 15.62 7.96
N LEU A 13 -12.29 15.45 8.17
CA LEU A 13 -11.23 16.13 7.42
C LEU A 13 -10.60 15.24 6.35
N ILE A 14 -11.03 13.98 6.28
CA ILE A 14 -10.57 13.01 5.29
C ILE A 14 -11.38 13.19 4.01
N ASP A 15 -10.69 13.27 2.88
CA ASP A 15 -11.33 13.18 1.58
C ASP A 15 -11.88 11.76 1.40
N THR A 16 -13.20 11.64 1.20
CA THR A 16 -13.86 10.34 1.08
C THR A 16 -13.66 9.69 -0.28
N GLU A 17 -13.15 10.44 -1.28
CA GLU A 17 -12.88 9.91 -2.62
C GLU A 17 -11.80 8.82 -2.62
N ASP A 18 -10.84 8.89 -1.70
CA ASP A 18 -9.71 7.94 -1.58
C ASP A 18 -10.10 6.59 -0.95
N PHE A 19 -11.35 6.43 -0.47
CA PHE A 19 -11.78 5.26 0.29
C PHE A 19 -12.60 4.26 -0.51
N GLU A 20 -12.66 4.40 -1.84
CA GLU A 20 -13.40 3.49 -2.74
C GLU A 20 -14.86 3.23 -2.32
N GLY A 21 -15.50 4.22 -1.67
CA GLY A 21 -16.85 4.09 -1.12
C GLY A 21 -16.95 3.34 0.22
N GLU A 22 -15.82 2.89 0.81
CA GLU A 22 -15.77 2.44 2.19
C GLU A 22 -15.83 3.62 3.17
N ASN A 23 -16.48 3.43 4.32
CA ASN A 23 -16.49 4.43 5.38
C ASN A 23 -15.10 4.49 6.05
N PRO A 24 -14.43 5.66 6.13
CA PRO A 24 -13.08 5.77 6.71
C PRO A 24 -12.96 5.27 8.15
N GLU A 25 -13.98 5.47 8.99
CA GLU A 25 -13.98 4.96 10.36
C GLU A 25 -14.05 3.43 10.40
N LYS A 26 -14.84 2.83 9.51
CA LYS A 26 -14.92 1.37 9.37
C LYS A 26 -13.59 0.79 8.88
N ALA A 27 -12.98 1.40 7.86
CA ALA A 27 -11.68 0.99 7.34
C ALA A 27 -10.59 1.08 8.42
N PHE A 28 -10.56 2.18 9.18
CA PHE A 28 -9.60 2.36 10.27
C PHE A 28 -9.77 1.33 11.39
N ARG A 29 -11.01 1.04 11.83
CA ARG A 29 -11.26 -0.01 12.83
C ARG A 29 -10.82 -1.39 12.34
N TRP A 30 -11.01 -1.66 11.05
CA TRP A 30 -10.54 -2.91 10.43
C TRP A 30 -9.00 -2.99 10.47
N LEU A 31 -8.29 -1.90 10.16
CA LEU A 31 -6.81 -1.84 10.23
C LEU A 31 -6.29 -2.08 11.64
N ILE A 32 -6.93 -1.53 12.67
CA ILE A 32 -6.56 -1.80 14.06
C ILE A 32 -6.72 -3.29 14.40
N SER A 33 -7.82 -3.90 13.95
CA SER A 33 -8.15 -5.29 14.27
C SER A 33 -7.31 -6.32 13.51
N ASN A 34 -6.81 -5.96 12.32
CA ASN A 34 -6.08 -6.86 11.42
C ASN A 34 -4.57 -6.58 11.35
N LYS A 35 -4.03 -5.78 12.28
CA LYS A 35 -2.61 -5.41 12.29
C LYS A 35 -1.69 -6.65 12.21
N PRO A 36 -0.80 -6.74 11.22
CA PRO A 36 0.11 -7.88 11.05
C PRO A 36 1.01 -8.11 12.27
N LYS A 37 1.18 -9.38 12.67
CA LYS A 37 2.02 -9.77 13.83
C LYS A 37 3.51 -9.76 13.54
N ARG A 38 3.93 -10.02 12.29
CA ARG A 38 5.34 -10.12 11.89
C ARG A 38 5.77 -8.84 11.17
N LYS A 39 6.92 -8.31 11.58
CA LYS A 39 7.58 -7.17 10.93
C LYS A 39 8.73 -7.70 10.11
N GLN A 40 8.48 -8.08 8.85
CA GLN A 40 9.57 -7.99 7.88
C GLN A 40 9.80 -6.50 7.63
N VAL A 41 11.05 -6.07 7.71
CA VAL A 41 11.43 -4.67 7.53
C VAL A 41 12.34 -4.58 6.31
N SER A 42 12.06 -3.62 5.45
CA SER A 42 12.85 -3.27 4.27
C SER A 42 12.86 -1.75 4.10
N LEU A 43 13.76 -1.26 3.26
CA LEU A 43 13.57 0.05 2.64
C LEU A 43 12.31 -0.03 1.77
N ILE A 44 11.38 0.91 1.95
CA ILE A 44 10.20 1.07 1.11
C ILE A 44 10.30 2.39 0.34
N HIS A 45 9.80 2.40 -0.88
CA HIS A 45 9.78 3.55 -1.75
C HIS A 45 8.64 4.52 -1.40
N GLY A 46 7.48 3.99 -1.00
CA GLY A 46 6.31 4.78 -0.58
C GLY A 46 5.35 5.13 -1.72
N ASP A 47 5.86 5.46 -2.93
CA ASP A 47 5.05 5.59 -4.16
C ASP A 47 5.51 4.59 -5.25
N PHE A 48 5.61 3.29 -4.91
CA PHE A 48 6.14 2.27 -5.82
C PHE A 48 5.14 1.86 -6.92
N ARG A 49 4.95 2.73 -7.91
CA ARG A 49 4.02 2.52 -9.04
C ARG A 49 4.74 2.55 -10.38
N THR A 50 4.09 2.00 -11.40
CA THR A 50 4.67 1.83 -12.75
C THR A 50 5.24 3.11 -13.36
N LYS A 51 4.63 4.29 -13.13
CA LYS A 51 5.16 5.59 -13.59
C LYS A 51 6.53 5.95 -12.99
N ASN A 52 6.90 5.38 -11.85
CA ASN A 52 8.14 5.64 -11.13
C ASN A 52 9.22 4.60 -11.44
N ILE A 53 8.94 3.67 -12.37
CA ILE A 53 9.88 2.64 -12.83
C ILE A 53 10.23 2.93 -14.29
N MET A 54 11.50 3.28 -14.53
CA MET A 54 12.03 3.48 -15.87
C MET A 54 12.72 2.20 -16.35
N LEU A 55 12.41 1.76 -17.57
CA LEU A 55 13.07 0.63 -18.22
C LEU A 55 13.94 1.14 -19.38
N ASN A 56 15.16 0.63 -19.49
CA ASN A 56 15.99 0.86 -20.69
C ASN A 56 15.72 -0.23 -21.75
N LYS A 57 16.33 -0.08 -22.95
CA LYS A 57 16.21 -1.05 -24.05
C LYS A 57 16.77 -2.45 -23.73
N GLU A 58 17.54 -2.59 -22.66
CA GLU A 58 18.16 -3.83 -22.18
C GLU A 58 17.39 -4.44 -21.00
N ASN A 59 16.20 -3.94 -20.68
CA ASN A 59 15.37 -4.34 -19.53
C ASN A 59 16.00 -4.08 -18.15
N ASN A 60 16.97 -3.16 -18.05
CA ASN A 60 17.42 -2.65 -16.75
C ASN A 60 16.39 -1.65 -16.21
N SER A 61 16.03 -1.81 -14.93
CA SER A 61 15.11 -0.91 -14.24
C SER A 61 15.86 0.14 -13.40
N LYS A 62 15.29 1.34 -13.36
CA LYS A 62 15.63 2.40 -12.39
C LYS A 62 14.35 2.89 -11.73
N VAL A 63 14.43 3.17 -10.43
CA VAL A 63 13.31 3.70 -9.64
C VAL A 63 13.61 5.17 -9.32
N ILE A 64 12.62 6.03 -9.56
CA ILE A 64 12.69 7.49 -9.35
C ILE A 64 11.62 7.94 -8.35
N ASP A 65 11.69 9.18 -7.88
CA ASP A 65 10.69 9.80 -6.99
C ASP A 65 10.65 9.22 -5.56
N TRP A 66 11.82 9.20 -4.91
CA TRP A 66 12.04 8.66 -3.56
C TRP A 66 11.55 9.56 -2.41
N GLY A 67 10.65 10.52 -2.67
CA GLY A 67 10.21 11.51 -1.67
C GLY A 67 9.51 10.91 -0.44
N PHE A 68 8.93 9.71 -0.59
CA PHE A 68 8.20 8.97 0.44
C PHE A 68 8.97 7.76 0.98
N VAL A 69 10.29 7.74 0.81
CA VAL A 69 11.14 6.64 1.28
C VAL A 69 11.05 6.49 2.80
N ASP A 70 10.90 5.25 3.28
CA ASP A 70 10.87 4.94 4.70
C ASP A 70 11.37 3.50 4.98
N ILE A 71 11.48 3.15 6.25
CA ILE A 71 11.78 1.80 6.74
C ILE A 71 10.49 1.15 7.20
N GLY A 72 10.01 0.15 6.46
CA GLY A 72 8.68 -0.41 6.66
C GLY A 72 8.53 -1.84 6.17
N SER A 73 7.29 -2.31 6.11
CA SER A 73 6.99 -3.62 5.55
C SER A 73 7.07 -3.56 4.02
N PRO A 74 7.75 -4.51 3.35
CA PRO A 74 7.78 -4.54 1.87
C PRO A 74 6.39 -4.68 1.25
N TYR A 75 5.42 -5.19 2.02
CA TYR A 75 4.03 -5.27 1.58
C TYR A 75 3.38 -3.91 1.33
N TYR A 76 3.94 -2.80 1.81
CA TYR A 76 3.46 -1.46 1.45
C TYR A 76 3.68 -1.20 -0.05
N ASP A 77 4.92 -1.27 -0.53
CA ASP A 77 5.23 -1.11 -1.95
C ASP A 77 4.56 -2.17 -2.83
N LEU A 78 4.40 -3.41 -2.32
CA LEU A 78 3.66 -4.45 -3.04
C LEU A 78 2.18 -4.09 -3.18
N ALA A 79 1.54 -3.55 -2.15
CA ALA A 79 0.15 -3.12 -2.24
C ALA A 79 -0.01 -1.95 -3.21
N VAL A 80 0.89 -0.96 -3.14
CA VAL A 80 0.89 0.18 -4.07
C VAL A 80 0.99 -0.31 -5.52
N ILE A 81 1.93 -1.20 -5.86
CA ILE A 81 2.05 -1.67 -7.25
C ILE A 81 0.91 -2.61 -7.67
N ASP A 82 0.37 -3.42 -6.74
CA ASP A 82 -0.73 -4.35 -7.02
C ASP A 82 -1.98 -3.62 -7.50
N TYR A 83 -2.27 -2.48 -6.88
CA TYR A 83 -3.38 -1.59 -7.24
C TYR A 83 -3.34 -1.16 -8.73
N TYR A 84 -2.14 -0.98 -9.30
CA TYR A 84 -2.00 -0.54 -10.69
C TYR A 84 -2.06 -1.68 -11.71
N PHE A 85 -2.07 -2.96 -11.29
CA PHE A 85 -2.22 -4.07 -12.23
C PHE A 85 -3.66 -4.19 -12.73
N LYS A 86 -3.83 -4.06 -14.04
CA LYS A 86 -5.15 -4.09 -14.70
C LYS A 86 -5.65 -5.50 -14.99
N ASP A 87 -4.75 -6.46 -15.11
CA ASP A 87 -5.08 -7.85 -15.39
C ASP A 87 -4.27 -8.84 -14.55
N GLU A 88 -4.73 -10.09 -14.54
CA GLU A 88 -4.13 -11.17 -13.76
C GLU A 88 -2.78 -11.63 -14.32
N LEU A 89 -2.50 -11.37 -15.60
CA LEU A 89 -1.24 -11.76 -16.25
C LEU A 89 -0.09 -10.87 -15.77
N ASP A 90 -0.30 -9.55 -15.70
CA ASP A 90 0.66 -8.59 -15.15
C ASP A 90 0.95 -8.91 -13.68
N ARG A 91 -0.11 -9.06 -12.88
CA ARG A 91 -0.03 -9.42 -11.45
C ARG A 91 0.76 -10.71 -11.26
N SER A 92 0.34 -11.80 -11.92
CA SER A 92 0.99 -13.10 -11.80
C SER A 92 2.44 -13.08 -12.30
N SER A 93 2.72 -12.31 -13.35
CA SER A 93 4.08 -12.17 -13.89
C SER A 93 4.99 -11.46 -12.92
N PHE A 94 4.54 -10.36 -12.31
CA PHE A 94 5.30 -9.61 -11.32
C PHE A 94 5.66 -10.47 -10.10
N TYR A 95 4.66 -11.07 -9.45
CA TYR A 95 4.90 -11.87 -8.24
C TYR A 95 5.72 -13.13 -8.49
N ARG A 96 5.65 -13.70 -9.69
CA ARG A 96 6.55 -14.80 -10.10
C ARG A 96 8.02 -14.36 -10.09
N ARG A 97 8.33 -13.13 -10.54
CA ARG A 97 9.71 -12.60 -10.53
C ARG A 97 10.15 -12.11 -9.14
N TYR A 98 9.23 -11.64 -8.32
CA TYR A 98 9.52 -11.13 -6.98
C TYR A 98 10.05 -12.21 -5.99
N LYS A 99 10.11 -13.48 -6.40
CA LYS A 99 10.72 -14.61 -5.65
C LYS A 99 10.06 -14.93 -4.30
N ASN A 100 8.73 -14.81 -4.21
CA ASN A 100 7.95 -15.50 -3.18
C ASN A 100 6.71 -16.10 -3.84
N SER A 101 6.71 -17.41 -4.01
CA SER A 101 5.69 -18.16 -4.77
C SER A 101 4.28 -18.07 -4.19
N GLN A 102 4.07 -17.42 -3.04
CA GLN A 102 2.77 -17.01 -2.52
C GLN A 102 2.94 -15.73 -1.69
N TYR A 103 2.74 -14.57 -2.31
CA TYR A 103 2.62 -13.32 -1.55
C TYR A 103 1.30 -13.36 -0.74
N ASP A 104 1.34 -12.93 0.52
CA ASP A 104 0.16 -12.99 1.38
C ASP A 104 -0.86 -11.92 0.96
N LYS A 105 -1.92 -12.35 0.26
CA LYS A 105 -3.02 -11.48 -0.19
C LYS A 105 -3.68 -10.73 0.97
N ARG A 106 -3.67 -11.27 2.19
CA ARG A 106 -4.22 -10.58 3.37
C ARG A 106 -3.35 -9.40 3.77
N LEU A 107 -2.02 -9.53 3.62
CA LEU A 107 -1.10 -8.42 3.84
C LEU A 107 -1.22 -7.38 2.74
N ILE A 108 -1.35 -7.77 1.47
CA ILE A 108 -1.63 -6.82 0.39
C ILE A 108 -2.89 -6.01 0.68
N GLN A 109 -4.01 -6.67 0.99
CA GLN A 109 -5.26 -5.98 1.37
C GLN A 109 -5.09 -5.07 2.59
N TYR A 110 -4.27 -5.48 3.56
CA TYR A 110 -4.00 -4.67 4.73
C TYR A 110 -3.27 -3.37 4.37
N TYR A 111 -2.19 -3.48 3.61
CA TYR A 111 -1.37 -2.33 3.26
C TYR A 111 -1.99 -1.43 2.18
N ASP A 112 -2.84 -2.00 1.33
CA ASP A 112 -3.69 -1.27 0.38
C ASP A 112 -4.65 -0.32 1.14
N ARG A 113 -5.45 -0.85 2.07
CA ARG A 113 -6.31 -0.03 2.95
C ARG A 113 -5.52 0.96 3.80
N LEU A 114 -4.32 0.59 4.22
CA LEU A 114 -3.46 1.48 5.01
C LEU A 114 -3.01 2.69 4.17
N SER A 115 -2.76 2.49 2.87
CA SER A 115 -2.30 3.55 1.96
C SER A 115 -3.30 4.72 1.85
N TRP A 116 -4.61 4.45 1.98
CA TRP A 116 -5.68 5.46 2.01
C TRP A 116 -5.53 6.48 3.16
N PHE A 117 -4.76 6.16 4.20
CA PHE A 117 -4.56 7.04 5.35
C PHE A 117 -3.16 7.67 5.43
N ILE A 118 -2.21 7.23 4.59
CA ILE A 118 -0.80 7.63 4.67
C ILE A 118 -0.39 8.54 3.51
N ASN A 119 -1.09 8.46 2.37
CA ASN A 119 -0.78 9.25 1.17
C ASN A 119 -1.64 10.52 1.03
N VAL A 120 -2.12 11.09 2.15
CA VAL A 120 -2.87 12.37 2.19
C VAL A 120 -1.94 13.58 2.20
#